data_AF-A0A554N671-F1
#
_entry.id   AF-A0A554N671-F1
#
_cell.length_a   1.000
_cell.length_b   1.000
_cell.length_c   1.000
_cell.angle_alpha   90.00
_cell.angle_beta   90.00
_cell.angle_gamma   90.00
#
_symmetry.space_group_name_H-M   'P 1'
#
loop_
_entity.id
_entity.type
_entity.pdbx_description
1 polymer ?
#
loop_
_entity_poly.entity_id
_entity_poly.type
_entity_poly.pdbx_seq_one_letter_code
_entity_poly.pdbx_strand_id
1 'polypeptide(L)' 'MGRFGQWYERWNTTLINKMGPSQIGAGRPEGIDDRTIDRGCPLCGKPLSQHQVIRPEGQVRSSTLVCPRD' A
#
# COMPACT_ATOMS: atom_id res chain seq x y z
N MET A 1 -29.50 0.27 18.70
CA MET A 1 -28.33 -0.58 18.37
C MET A 1 -28.33 -1.80 19.28
N GLY A 2 -28.27 -3.02 18.72
CA GLY A 2 -28.32 -4.25 19.51
C GLY A 2 -27.05 -4.51 20.35
N ARG A 3 -27.13 -5.48 21.27
CA ARG A 3 -26.03 -5.87 22.18
C ARG A 3 -24.69 -6.12 21.48
N PHE A 4 -24.73 -6.64 20.26
CA PHE A 4 -23.53 -6.87 19.45
C PHE A 4 -22.81 -5.56 19.05
N GLY A 5 -23.57 -4.51 18.69
CA GLY A 5 -23.00 -3.22 18.31
C GLY A 5 -22.28 -2.54 19.47
N GLN A 6 -22.88 -2.56 20.67
CA GLN A 6 -22.25 -2.00 21.87
C GLN A 6 -21.01 -2.79 22.29
N TRP A 7 -21.04 -4.13 22.17
CA TRP A 7 -19.87 -4.97 22.43
C TRP A 7 -18.74 -4.63 21.44
N TYR A 8 -19.06 -4.52 20.14
CA TYR A 8 -18.09 -4.19 19.09
C TYR A 8 -17.46 -2.82 19.31
N GLU A 9 -18.25 -1.76 19.57
CA GLU A 9 -17.73 -0.42 19.81
C GLU A 9 -16.79 -0.36 21.01
N ARG A 10 -17.17 -1.03 22.12
CA ARG A 10 -16.36 -1.08 23.34
C ARG A 10 -15.01 -1.75 23.07
N TRP A 11 -15.00 -2.87 22.35
CA TRP A 11 -13.76 -3.56 22.01
C TRP A 11 -12.93 -2.76 21.02
N ASN A 12 -13.53 -2.21 19.97
CA ASN A 12 -12.83 -1.42 18.97
C ASN A 12 -12.12 -0.21 19.59
N THR A 13 -12.82 0.55 20.43
CA THR A 13 -12.26 1.71 21.16
C THR A 13 -11.12 1.29 22.09
N THR A 14 -11.29 0.18 22.81
CA THR A 14 -10.27 -0.34 23.74
C THR A 14 -9.01 -0.77 23.01
N LEU A 15 -9.16 -1.46 21.86
CA LEU A 15 -8.05 -1.94 21.05
C LEU A 15 -7.29 -0.80 20.38
N ILE A 16 -7.99 0.17 19.81
CA ILE A 16 -7.39 1.37 19.19
C ILE A 16 -6.59 2.17 20.22
N ASN A 17 -7.11 2.35 21.43
CA ASN A 17 -6.38 3.09 22.49
C ASN A 17 -5.11 2.36 22.95
N LYS A 18 -5.08 1.03 22.90
CA LYS A 18 -3.93 0.24 23.37
C LYS A 18 -2.88 0.02 22.29
N MET A 19 -3.29 -0.25 21.06
CA MET A 19 -2.41 -0.68 19.97
C MET A 19 -2.23 0.40 18.90
N GLY A 20 -2.96 1.51 19.01
CA GLY A 20 -3.11 2.46 17.93
C GLY A 20 -4.12 1.97 16.89
N PRO A 21 -4.56 2.84 15.97
CA PRO A 21 -5.27 2.39 14.79
C PRO A 21 -4.38 1.42 14.02
N SER A 22 -4.97 0.39 13.40
CA SER A 22 -4.23 -0.50 12.51
C SER A 22 -3.49 0.34 11.47
N GLN A 23 -2.16 0.36 11.53
CA GLN A 23 -1.36 1.03 10.51
C GLN A 23 -1.48 0.24 9.21
N ILE A 24 -2.43 0.64 8.36
CA ILE A 24 -2.44 0.26 6.96
C ILE A 24 -1.40 1.17 6.27
N GLY A 25 -0.12 0.92 6.55
CA GLY A 25 0.99 1.76 6.08
C GLY A 25 2.33 1.22 6.54
N ALA A 26 3.43 1.74 6.00
CA ALA A 26 4.80 1.21 6.17
C ALA A 26 5.41 1.41 7.59
N GLY A 27 4.60 1.58 8.64
CA GLY A 27 5.07 1.83 10.02
C GLY A 27 5.72 3.19 10.25
N ARG A 28 5.72 4.08 9.25
CA ARG A 28 6.24 5.44 9.28
C ARG A 28 5.31 6.36 8.48
N PRO A 29 5.30 7.69 8.75
CA PRO A 29 4.60 8.64 7.90
C PRO A 29 5.03 8.41 6.45
N GLU A 30 4.07 8.18 5.57
CA GLU A 30 4.34 8.23 4.14
C GLU A 30 4.87 9.62 3.81
N GLY A 31 6.06 9.69 3.22
CA GLY A 31 6.61 10.96 2.77
C GLY A 31 5.75 11.54 1.65
N ILE A 32 5.95 12.83 1.34
CA ILE A 32 5.30 13.45 0.18
C ILE A 32 5.61 12.60 -1.06
N ASP A 33 4.55 12.14 -1.73
CA ASP A 33 4.65 11.41 -3.00
C ASP A 33 5.03 12.40 -4.12
N ASP A 34 6.32 12.72 -4.22
CA ASP A 34 6.85 13.52 -5.31
C ASP A 34 6.97 12.66 -6.58
N ARG A 35 5.96 12.81 -7.45
CA ARG A 35 5.87 12.10 -8.74
C ARG A 35 6.75 12.70 -9.84
N THR A 36 7.44 13.81 -9.57
CA THR A 36 8.40 14.40 -10.51
C THR A 36 9.74 13.66 -10.48
N ILE A 37 10.05 12.99 -9.38
CA ILE A 37 11.27 12.19 -9.26
C ILE A 37 11.02 10.77 -9.76
N ASP A 38 11.57 10.47 -10.95
CA ASP A 38 11.59 9.10 -11.44
C ASP A 38 12.63 8.29 -10.68
N ARG A 39 12.16 7.35 -9.85
CA ARG A 39 13.04 6.52 -9.03
C ARG A 39 13.67 5.41 -9.88
N GLY A 40 14.91 5.08 -9.60
CA GLY A 40 15.58 3.93 -10.19
C GLY A 40 14.93 2.63 -9.76
N CYS A 41 14.73 1.71 -10.70
CA CYS A 41 14.29 0.36 -10.42
C CYS A 41 15.31 -0.37 -9.53
N PRO A 42 14.89 -1.02 -8.44
CA PRO A 42 15.81 -1.70 -7.53
C PRO A 42 16.47 -2.94 -8.14
N LEU A 43 15.98 -3.42 -9.29
CA LEU A 43 16.52 -4.61 -9.98
C LEU A 43 17.50 -4.24 -11.09
N CYS A 44 17.13 -3.30 -11.97
CA CYS A 44 17.94 -2.95 -13.14
C CYS A 44 18.58 -1.56 -13.08
N GLY A 45 18.27 -0.75 -12.06
CA GLY A 45 18.79 0.60 -11.88
C GLY A 45 18.23 1.65 -12.84
N LYS A 46 17.59 1.24 -13.94
CA LYS A 46 17.00 2.16 -14.91
C LYS A 46 15.77 2.89 -14.35
N PRO A 47 15.45 4.10 -14.85
CA PRO A 47 14.28 4.85 -14.40
C PRO A 47 12.99 4.03 -14.54
N LEU A 48 12.11 4.08 -13.54
CA LEU A 48 10.85 3.32 -13.52
C LEU A 48 9.93 3.71 -14.69
N SER A 49 10.02 4.94 -15.20
CA SER A 49 9.29 5.37 -16.40
C SER A 49 9.61 4.55 -17.66
N GLN A 50 10.76 3.88 -17.72
CA GLN A 50 11.16 3.05 -18.85
C GLN A 50 10.61 1.62 -18.80
N HIS A 51 9.89 1.26 -17.73
CA HIS A 51 9.40 -0.10 -17.51
C HIS A 51 8.03 -0.33 -18.16
N GLN A 52 7.80 -1.53 -18.69
CA GLN A 52 6.48 -1.91 -19.18
C GLN A 52 5.61 -2.39 -18.01
N VAL A 53 4.39 -1.84 -17.91
CA VAL A 53 3.41 -2.25 -16.89
C VAL A 53 2.42 -3.23 -17.51
N ILE A 54 2.44 -4.49 -17.06
CA ILE A 54 1.46 -5.50 -17.43
C ILE A 54 0.35 -5.50 -16.37
N ARG A 55 -0.87 -5.14 -16.79
CA ARG A 55 -2.06 -5.14 -15.94
C ARG A 55 -3.01 -6.26 -16.40
N PRO A 56 -2.95 -7.45 -15.77
CA PRO A 56 -3.88 -8.53 -16.11
C PRO A 56 -5.31 -8.14 -15.74
N GLU A 57 -6.28 -8.65 -16.51
CA GLU A 57 -7.70 -8.45 -16.25
C GLU A 57 -8.17 -9.20 -15.00
N GLY A 58 -9.11 -8.59 -14.27
CA GLY A 58 -9.66 -9.11 -13.02
C GLY A 58 -8.94 -8.61 -11.76
N GLN A 59 -9.70 -8.42 -10.68
CA GLN A 59 -9.23 -7.82 -9.41
C GLN A 59 -8.23 -8.70 -8.63
N VAL A 60 -8.04 -9.96 -9.05
CA VAL A 60 -7.30 -10.96 -8.27
C VAL A 60 -5.80 -10.98 -8.62
N ARG A 61 -5.40 -10.48 -9.79
CA ARG A 61 -4.01 -10.56 -10.26
C ARG A 61 -3.27 -9.24 -10.05
N SER A 62 -2.10 -9.32 -9.43
CA SER A 62 -1.21 -8.18 -9.27
C SER A 62 -0.67 -7.68 -10.61
N SER A 63 -0.50 -6.36 -10.75
CA SER A 63 0.23 -5.78 -11.87
C SER A 63 1.72 -6.13 -11.81
N THR A 64 2.32 -6.43 -12.95
CA THR A 64 3.75 -6.77 -13.06
C THR A 64 4.51 -5.66 -13.79
N LEU A 65 5.62 -5.21 -13.22
CA LEU A 65 6.58 -4.33 -13.89
C LEU A 65 7.66 -5.17 -14.57
N VAL A 66 7.91 -4.91 -15.86
CA VAL A 66 8.95 -5.59 -16.65
C VAL A 66 10.09 -4.62 -16.91
N CYS A 67 11.32 -5.03 -16.56
CA CYS A 67 12.52 -4.25 -16.82
C CYS A 67 12.72 -4.04 -18.34
N PRO A 68 13.10 -2.83 -18.77
CA PRO A 68 13.46 -2.61 -20.16
C PRO A 68 14.67 -3.49 -20.50
N ARG A 69 14.61 -4.13 -21.67
CA ARG A 69 15.77 -4.81 -22.24
C ARG A 69 16.78 -3.72 -22.62
N ASP A 70 18.03 -3.86 -22.17
CA ASP A 70 19.15 -3.15 -22.80
C ASP A 70 19.26 -3.58 -24.27
#